data_AF-A0A9X2CBA6-F1
#
_entry.id   AF-A0A9X2CBA6-F1
#
_cell.length_a   1.000
_cell.length_b   1.000
_cell.length_c   1.000
_cell.angle_alpha   90.00
_cell.angle_beta   90.00
_cell.angle_gamma   90.00
#
_symmetry.space_group_name_H-M   'P 1'
#
loop_
_entity.id
_entity.type
_entity.pdbx_description
1 polymer ?
#
loop_
_entity_poly.entity_id
_entity_poly.type
_entity_poly.pdbx_seq_one_letter_code
_entity_poly.pdbx_strand_id
1 'polypeptide(L)'
;MKNKEKMPVSEGRFWVARISKTSLRAIHIIGVVGSGGGIMFDLDLSLWFNYWLAAICSGVLLMSWEIIRDWRWLIQLKGVLTLLKIVLLGFFIQISQCKSELVIFIILLSVIVSHGPAGLRHYSIVHRKVIQSRKEIKG
;
A
#
# COMPACT_ATOMS: atom_id res chain seq x y z
N MET A 1 2.07 35.36 -6.01
CA MET A 1 2.07 34.01 -6.61
C MET A 1 0.62 33.60 -6.87
N LYS A 2 0.24 33.39 -8.14
CA LYS A 2 -1.15 33.10 -8.56
C LYS A 2 -1.70 31.87 -7.84
N ASN A 3 -2.81 32.06 -7.13
CA ASN A 3 -3.63 31.01 -6.55
C ASN A 3 -4.19 30.17 -7.72
N LYS A 4 -3.61 29.00 -8.00
CA LYS A 4 -4.18 28.07 -8.99
C LYS A 4 -5.46 27.51 -8.37
N GLU A 5 -6.60 28.09 -8.74
CA GLU A 5 -7.91 27.49 -8.49
C GLU A 5 -7.87 26.03 -8.96
N LYS A 6 -8.07 25.12 -8.01
CA LYS A 6 -8.16 23.70 -8.28
C LYS A 6 -9.48 23.48 -9.01
N MET A 7 -9.45 23.35 -10.34
CA MET A 7 -10.64 22.92 -11.07
C MET A 7 -11.17 21.63 -10.44
N PRO A 8 -12.43 21.58 -9.99
CA PRO A 8 -12.99 20.41 -9.34
C PRO A 8 -12.95 19.23 -10.32
N VAL A 9 -12.47 18.08 -9.85
CA VAL A 9 -12.53 16.83 -10.62
C VAL A 9 -14.01 16.54 -10.88
N SER A 10 -14.40 16.24 -12.11
CA SER A 10 -15.79 15.89 -12.40
C SER A 10 -16.26 14.72 -11.53
N GLU A 11 -17.51 14.77 -11.05
CA GLU A 11 -18.02 13.79 -10.09
C GLU A 11 -17.88 12.34 -10.58
N GLY A 12 -18.16 12.11 -11.87
CA GLY A 12 -17.97 10.79 -12.48
C GLY A 12 -16.52 10.29 -12.40
N ARG A 13 -15.53 11.16 -12.67
CA ARG A 13 -14.11 10.79 -12.57
C ARG A 13 -13.68 10.54 -11.12
N PHE A 14 -14.27 11.27 -10.17
CA PHE A 14 -14.05 11.04 -8.74
C PHE A 14 -14.54 9.65 -8.31
N TRP A 15 -15.77 9.29 -8.69
CA TRP A 15 -16.36 8.00 -8.34
C TRP A 15 -15.63 6.82 -8.99
N VAL A 16 -15.29 6.93 -10.27
CA VAL A 16 -14.48 5.91 -10.97
C VAL A 16 -13.16 5.71 -10.25
N ALA A 17 -12.42 6.79 -9.97
CA ALA A 17 -11.13 6.70 -9.26
C ALA A 17 -11.27 6.08 -7.87
N ARG A 18 -12.36 6.39 -7.15
CA ARG A 18 -12.63 5.84 -5.82
C ARG A 18 -12.93 4.34 -5.86
N ILE A 19 -13.86 3.93 -6.72
CA ILE A 19 -14.26 2.52 -6.86
C ILE A 19 -13.07 1.70 -7.34
N SER A 20 -12.35 2.14 -8.39
CA SER A 20 -11.16 1.44 -8.90
C SER A 20 -10.12 1.22 -7.79
N LYS A 21 -9.82 2.26 -6.99
CA LYS A 21 -8.86 2.15 -5.90
C LYS A 21 -9.34 1.23 -4.77
N THR A 22 -10.63 1.23 -4.46
CA THR A 22 -11.20 0.34 -3.44
C THR A 22 -11.23 -1.11 -3.92
N SER A 23 -11.66 -1.37 -5.15
CA SER A 23 -11.63 -2.71 -5.74
C SER A 23 -10.20 -3.26 -5.80
N LEU A 24 -9.22 -2.44 -6.19
CA LEU A 24 -7.82 -2.85 -6.22
C LEU A 24 -7.28 -3.19 -4.83
N ARG A 25 -7.70 -2.45 -3.79
CA ARG A 25 -7.39 -2.80 -2.39
C ARG A 25 -8.06 -4.09 -1.94
N ALA A 26 -9.30 -4.35 -2.36
CA ALA A 26 -9.98 -5.60 -2.04
C ALA A 26 -9.26 -6.80 -2.66
N ILE A 27 -8.89 -6.72 -3.95
CA ILE A 27 -8.08 -7.74 -4.63
C ILE A 27 -6.75 -7.94 -3.92
N HIS A 28 -6.10 -6.85 -3.51
CA HIS A 28 -4.84 -6.90 -2.76
C HIS A 28 -4.98 -7.65 -1.44
N ILE A 29 -6.04 -7.39 -0.66
CA ILE A 29 -6.30 -8.08 0.60
C ILE A 29 -6.55 -9.58 0.35
N ILE A 30 -7.33 -9.94 -0.67
CA ILE A 30 -7.54 -11.35 -1.05
C ILE A 30 -6.19 -12.03 -1.34
N GLY A 31 -5.34 -11.38 -2.13
CA GLY A 31 -4.00 -11.89 -2.44
C GLY A 31 -3.13 -12.05 -1.21
N VAL A 32 -3.09 -11.04 -0.33
CA VAL A 32 -2.28 -11.05 0.90
C VAL A 32 -2.75 -12.14 1.86
N VAL A 33 -4.06 -12.29 2.07
CA VAL A 33 -4.60 -13.31 2.98
C VAL A 33 -4.38 -14.71 2.42
N GLY A 34 -4.63 -14.93 1.13
CA GLY A 34 -4.42 -16.24 0.50
C GLY A 34 -2.94 -16.67 0.48
N SER A 35 -2.03 -15.76 0.09
CA SER A 35 -0.58 -16.04 0.12
C SER A 35 -0.05 -16.16 1.55
N GLY A 36 -0.52 -15.33 2.48
CA GLY A 36 -0.17 -15.42 3.89
C GLY A 36 -0.58 -16.76 4.50
N GLY A 37 -1.77 -17.27 4.19
CA GLY A 37 -2.19 -18.61 4.58
C GLY A 37 -1.28 -19.71 4.04
N GLY A 38 -0.94 -19.64 2.74
CA GLY A 38 0.01 -20.57 2.13
C GLY A 38 1.36 -20.62 2.83
N ILE A 39 1.90 -19.45 3.19
CA ILE A 39 3.17 -19.33 3.91
C ILE A 39 3.05 -19.84 5.35
N MET A 40 1.99 -19.47 6.08
CA MET A 40 1.85 -19.79 7.50
C MET A 40 1.61 -21.27 7.77
N PHE A 41 0.95 -21.96 6.84
CA PHE A 41 0.66 -23.39 6.94
C PHE A 41 1.64 -24.26 6.13
N ASP A 42 2.74 -23.66 5.65
CA ASP A 42 3.78 -24.34 4.86
C ASP A 42 3.22 -25.16 3.68
N LEU A 43 2.25 -24.57 2.97
CA LEU A 43 1.61 -25.20 1.81
C LEU A 43 2.48 -25.06 0.56
N ASP A 44 2.36 -26.04 -0.34
CA ASP A 44 3.04 -26.00 -1.62
C ASP A 44 2.67 -24.73 -2.41
N LEU A 45 3.68 -24.15 -3.08
CA LEU A 45 3.55 -22.87 -3.79
C LEU A 45 2.43 -22.90 -4.83
N SER A 46 2.20 -24.05 -5.48
CA SER A 46 1.16 -24.19 -6.50
C SER A 46 -0.25 -23.85 -5.99
N LEU A 47 -0.52 -24.10 -4.71
CA LEU A 47 -1.84 -23.88 -4.09
C LEU A 47 -2.13 -22.40 -3.85
N TRP A 48 -1.09 -21.57 -3.70
CA TRP A 48 -1.25 -20.16 -3.33
C TRP A 48 -0.57 -19.16 -4.28
N PHE A 49 0.05 -19.65 -5.36
CA PHE A 49 0.72 -18.83 -6.36
C PHE A 49 -0.18 -17.74 -6.96
N ASN A 50 -1.44 -18.06 -7.26
CA ASN A 50 -2.40 -17.10 -7.81
C ASN A 50 -2.71 -15.96 -6.82
N TYR A 51 -2.79 -16.26 -5.52
CA TYR A 51 -2.98 -15.24 -4.49
C TYR A 51 -1.74 -14.36 -4.34
N TRP A 52 -0.55 -14.96 -4.42
CA TRP A 52 0.71 -14.21 -4.43
C TRP A 52 0.80 -13.26 -5.63
N LEU A 53 0.48 -13.76 -6.83
CA LEU A 53 0.45 -12.94 -8.05
C LEU A 53 -0.56 -11.80 -7.92
N ALA A 54 -1.76 -12.08 -7.40
CA ALA A 54 -2.77 -11.06 -7.13
C ALA A 54 -2.25 -10.00 -6.15
N ALA A 55 -1.59 -10.40 -5.07
CA ALA A 55 -1.01 -9.49 -4.07
C ALA A 55 0.04 -8.57 -4.68
N ILE A 56 1.00 -9.12 -5.43
CA ILE A 56 2.09 -8.38 -6.07
C ILE A 56 1.54 -7.42 -7.13
N CYS A 57 0.74 -7.91 -8.08
CA CYS A 57 0.22 -7.10 -9.18
C CYS A 57 -0.64 -5.94 -8.66
N SER A 58 -1.58 -6.22 -7.75
CA SER A 58 -2.43 -5.18 -7.17
C SER A 58 -1.65 -4.19 -6.29
N GLY A 59 -0.65 -4.68 -5.54
CA GLY A 59 0.21 -3.85 -4.69
C GLY A 59 1.05 -2.87 -5.51
N VAL A 60 1.65 -3.35 -6.61
CA VAL A 60 2.40 -2.51 -7.57
C VAL A 60 1.51 -1.47 -8.21
N LEU A 61 0.30 -1.85 -8.65
CA LEU A 61 -0.66 -0.91 -9.21
C LEU A 61 -1.09 0.16 -8.18
N LEU A 62 -1.36 -0.21 -6.93
CA LEU A 62 -1.70 0.72 -5.85
C LEU A 62 -0.56 1.70 -5.54
N MET A 63 0.67 1.19 -5.46
CA MET A 63 1.85 2.01 -5.23
C MET A 63 2.07 2.99 -6.38
N SER A 64 2.00 2.49 -7.62
CA SER A 64 2.18 3.30 -8.82
C SER A 64 1.12 4.40 -8.90
N TRP A 65 -0.14 4.07 -8.58
CA TRP A 65 -1.24 5.02 -8.51
C TRP A 65 -0.96 6.19 -7.53
N GLU A 66 -0.41 5.89 -6.34
CA GLU A 66 -0.08 6.93 -5.37
C GLU A 66 1.10 7.79 -5.83
N ILE A 67 2.17 7.18 -6.36
CA ILE A 67 3.37 7.89 -6.84
C ILE A 67 3.03 8.83 -8.00
N ILE A 68 2.30 8.34 -9.02
CA ILE A 68 1.91 9.14 -10.20
C ILE A 68 1.05 10.34 -9.77
N ARG A 69 0.23 10.19 -8.73
CA ARG A 69 -0.67 11.25 -8.26
C ARG A 69 0.03 12.30 -7.42
N ASP A 70 0.97 11.91 -6.56
CA ASP A 70 1.78 12.83 -5.75
C ASP A 70 3.12 12.18 -5.36
N TRP A 71 4.21 12.58 -6.02
CA TRP A 71 5.56 12.04 -5.75
C TRP A 71 5.98 12.19 -4.28
N ARG A 72 5.42 13.17 -3.56
CA ARG A 72 5.68 13.39 -2.12
C ARG A 72 5.23 12.20 -1.26
N TRP A 73 4.42 11.29 -1.80
CA TRP A 73 4.11 10.02 -1.17
C TRP A 73 5.39 9.26 -0.76
N LEU A 74 6.46 9.32 -1.56
CA LEU A 74 7.74 8.65 -1.28
C LEU A 74 8.44 9.16 -0.02
N ILE A 75 8.19 10.41 0.39
CA ILE A 75 8.79 11.03 1.58
C ILE A 75 7.81 11.12 2.77
N GLN A 76 6.54 10.76 2.55
CA GLN A 76 5.52 10.66 3.59
C GLN A 76 5.64 9.30 4.29
N LEU A 77 5.38 9.26 5.59
CA LEU A 77 5.49 8.05 6.41
C LEU A 77 4.65 6.89 5.83
N LYS A 78 3.44 7.17 5.29
CA LYS A 78 2.63 6.13 4.64
C LYS A 78 3.35 5.45 3.47
N GLY A 79 4.10 6.21 2.67
CA GLY A 79 4.83 5.68 1.54
C GLY A 79 6.12 4.99 1.97
N VAL A 80 6.87 5.60 2.89
CA VAL A 80 8.08 5.01 3.44
C VAL A 80 7.80 3.66 4.11
N LEU A 81 6.75 3.55 4.91
CA LEU A 81 6.36 2.28 5.53
C LEU A 81 5.82 1.27 4.51
N THR A 82 5.28 1.72 3.38
CA THR A 82 4.91 0.83 2.28
C THR A 82 6.15 0.29 1.56
N LEU A 83 7.16 1.13 1.31
CA LEU A 83 8.44 0.71 0.74
C LEU A 83 9.18 -0.24 1.69
N LEU A 84 9.15 0.03 3.00
CA LEU A 84 9.68 -0.87 4.02
C LEU A 84 9.03 -2.26 3.95
N LYS A 85 7.70 -2.34 3.78
CA LYS A 85 7.01 -3.63 3.56
C LYS A 85 7.53 -4.38 2.34
N ILE A 86 7.83 -3.69 1.24
CA ILE A 86 8.38 -4.31 0.02
C ILE A 86 9.79 -4.86 0.29
N VAL A 87 10.62 -4.11 1.01
CA VAL A 87 11.96 -4.58 1.42
C VAL A 87 11.85 -5.80 2.33
N LEU A 88 10.94 -5.79 3.31
CA LEU A 88 10.65 -6.95 4.16
C LEU A 88 10.17 -8.16 3.37
N LEU A 89 9.36 -7.96 2.33
CA LEU A 89 8.94 -9.03 1.44
C LEU A 89 10.13 -9.62 0.66
N GLY A 90 11.10 -8.80 0.24
CA GLY A 90 12.34 -9.27 -0.39
C GLY A 90 13.20 -10.14 0.52
N PHE A 91 13.16 -9.91 1.84
CA PHE A 91 13.88 -10.73 2.81
C PHE A 91 13.33 -12.16 2.97
N PHE A 92 12.14 -12.47 2.45
CA PHE A 92 11.64 -13.86 2.40
C PHE A 92 12.60 -14.81 1.67
N ILE A 93 13.37 -14.30 0.71
CA ILE A 93 14.34 -15.11 -0.06
C ILE A 93 15.49 -15.57 0.84
N GLN A 94 15.86 -14.76 1.85
CA GLN A 94 17.04 -14.99 2.68
C GLN A 94 16.71 -15.63 4.04
N ILE A 95 15.50 -15.44 4.55
CA ILE A 95 15.09 -15.88 5.90
C ILE A 95 14.13 -17.07 5.76
N SER A 96 14.69 -18.30 5.78
CA SER A 96 13.88 -19.52 5.68
C SER A 96 13.14 -19.85 6.99
N GLN A 97 13.66 -19.43 8.14
CA GLN A 97 13.21 -19.90 9.46
C GLN A 97 12.04 -19.11 10.07
N CYS A 98 11.86 -17.84 9.71
CA CYS A 98 10.86 -16.95 10.35
C CYS A 98 9.82 -16.41 9.37
N LYS A 99 9.40 -17.25 8.41
CA LYS A 99 8.48 -16.85 7.33
C LYS A 99 7.13 -16.39 7.89
N SER A 100 6.56 -17.14 8.83
CA SER A 100 5.24 -16.87 9.41
C SER A 100 5.24 -15.60 10.26
N GLU A 101 6.23 -15.41 11.12
CA GLU A 101 6.39 -14.21 11.95
C GLU A 101 6.58 -12.96 11.10
N LEU A 102 7.34 -13.08 10.00
CA LEU A 102 7.55 -12.00 9.05
C LEU A 102 6.24 -11.63 8.33
N VAL A 103 5.43 -12.61 7.90
CA VAL A 103 4.08 -12.34 7.33
C VAL A 103 3.23 -11.58 8.35
N ILE A 104 3.15 -12.06 9.59
CA ILE A 104 2.35 -11.44 10.65
C ILE A 104 2.80 -10.00 10.88
N PHE A 105 4.10 -9.78 10.99
CA PHE A 105 4.67 -8.45 11.17
C PHE A 105 4.34 -7.49 10.01
N ILE A 106 4.46 -7.96 8.76
CA ILE A 106 4.10 -7.18 7.56
C ILE A 106 2.62 -6.81 7.59
N ILE A 107 1.72 -7.72 7.99
CA ILE A 107 0.28 -7.48 8.10
C ILE A 107 0.01 -6.42 9.18
N LEU A 108 0.59 -6.57 10.37
CA LEU A 108 0.44 -5.60 11.47
C LEU A 108 0.91 -4.20 11.05
N LEU A 109 2.09 -4.13 10.43
CA LEU A 109 2.61 -2.88 9.88
C LEU A 109 1.65 -2.28 8.85
N SER A 110 1.03 -3.12 8.01
CA SER A 110 0.06 -2.66 7.02
C SER A 110 -1.19 -2.03 7.62
N VAL A 111 -1.71 -2.60 8.71
CA VAL A 111 -2.87 -2.05 9.44
C VAL A 111 -2.52 -0.69 10.04
N ILE A 112 -1.37 -0.58 10.70
CA ILE A 112 -0.91 0.68 11.31
C ILE A 112 -0.78 1.78 10.26
N VAL A 113 -0.21 1.47 9.09
CA VAL A 113 -0.08 2.43 7.99
C VAL A 113 -1.43 2.87 7.43
N SER A 114 -2.35 1.91 7.26
CA SER A 114 -3.63 2.13 6.57
C SER A 114 -4.63 2.87 7.47
N HIS A 115 -4.71 2.50 8.74
CA HIS A 115 -5.65 3.05 9.72
C HIS A 115 -5.04 4.10 10.65
N GLY A 116 -3.72 4.33 10.57
CA GLY A 116 -3.05 5.34 11.37
C GLY A 116 -3.65 6.74 11.17
N PRO A 117 -3.62 7.59 12.21
CA PRO A 117 -4.13 8.95 12.15
C PRO A 117 -3.50 9.73 10.99
N ALA A 118 -4.28 10.66 10.41
CA ALA A 118 -3.85 11.44 9.25
C ALA A 118 -2.51 12.16 9.49
N GLY A 119 -2.27 12.64 10.72
CA GLY A 119 -1.01 13.25 11.13
C GLY A 119 0.20 12.33 10.91
N LEU A 120 0.10 11.06 11.28
CA LEU A 120 1.16 10.07 11.04
C LEU A 120 1.32 9.78 9.56
N ARG A 121 0.23 9.49 8.84
CA ARG A 121 0.31 9.09 7.43
C ARG A 121 0.91 10.18 6.53
N HIS A 122 0.63 11.44 6.82
CA HIS A 122 1.10 12.59 6.05
C HIS A 122 2.37 13.24 6.62
N TYR A 123 2.92 12.70 7.71
CA TYR A 123 4.19 13.16 8.26
C TYR A 123 5.31 12.94 7.25
N SER A 124 6.04 13.99 6.89
CA SER A 124 7.23 13.88 6.05
C SER A 124 8.44 13.59 6.92
N ILE A 125 9.14 12.49 6.63
CA ILE A 125 10.37 12.12 7.34
C ILE A 125 11.49 13.12 7.05
N VAL A 126 11.57 13.58 5.80
CA VAL A 126 12.58 14.55 5.35
C VAL A 126 12.37 15.94 5.98
N HIS A 127 11.14 16.45 5.96
CA HIS A 127 10.86 17.81 6.44
C HIS A 127 10.47 17.89 7.91
N ARG A 128 10.31 16.73 8.59
CA ARG A 128 9.88 16.59 9.98
C ARG A 128 8.59 17.34 10.32
N LYS A 129 7.66 17.40 9.35
CA LYS A 129 6.35 18.06 9.50
C LYS A 129 5.28 17.38 8.65
N VAL A 130 4.03 17.58 9.00
CA VAL A 130 2.88 17.07 8.23
C VAL A 130 2.75 17.85 6.92
N ILE A 131 2.77 17.15 5.79
CA ILE A 131 2.59 17.75 4.45
C ILE A 131 1.33 17.15 3.83
N GLN A 132 0.32 17.98 3.59
CA GLN A 132 -0.88 17.53 2.88
C GLN A 132 -0.59 17.22 1.42
N SER A 133 -1.11 16.08 0.96
CA SER A 133 -1.00 15.68 -0.45
C SER A 133 -1.94 16.54 -1.32
N ARG A 134 -1.49 16.96 -2.50
CA ARG A 134 -2.21 17.98 -3.31
C ARG A 134 -3.54 17.46 -3.89
N LYS A 135 -3.66 16.14 -4.09
CA LYS A 135 -4.70 15.47 -4.87
C LYS A 135 -5.17 14.17 -4.20
N GLU A 136 -5.32 14.17 -2.88
CA GLU A 136 -5.76 12.96 -2.19
C GLU A 136 -7.26 12.71 -2.37
N ILE A 137 -7.60 11.73 -3.21
CA ILE A 137 -8.90 11.06 -3.18
C ILE A 137 -8.86 10.11 -2.00
N LYS A 138 -9.55 10.50 -0.91
CA LYS A 138 -9.86 9.62 0.22
C LYS A 138 -10.77 8.52 -0.32
N GLY A 139 -10.28 7.28 -0.29
CA GLY A 139 -11.05 6.11 -0.69
C GLY A 139 -11.40 5.32 0.53
#